data_AF-A0A7X5XP11-F1
#
_entry.id   AF-A0A7X5XP11-F1
#
_cell.length_a   1.000
_cell.length_b   1.000
_cell.length_c   1.000
_cell.angle_alpha   90.00
_cell.angle_beta   90.00
_cell.angle_gamma   90.00
#
_symmetry.space_group_name_H-M   'P 1'
#
loop_
_entity.id
_entity.type
_entity.pdbx_description
1 polymer ?
#
loop_
_entity_poly.entity_id
_entity_poly.type
_entity_poly.pdbx_seq_one_letter_code
_entity_poly.pdbx_strand_id
1 'polypeptide(L)'
;MTRPRRSQADRSAATRAKVLAAARDVLCSQGYSGATMFAIRDAAGMSLGAIQHQFPTKAKLMAAVAAEFAAYRTRIYAEAIRAGTTPRQSMENLIDANYQMVSRPEMAAVLEIHLARRNDPDLDQEVGPSARRFDRRVRLWGHLILRAAGIGNDEAYQTLQLLNNAVTRGLTVEYIRNPDMALIERSVAIWKRQMLELVFGPDEAGGS
;
A
#
# COMPACT_ATOMS: atom_id res chain seq x y z
N MET A 1 34.20 17.46 -21.21
CA MET A 1 33.05 16.56 -21.45
C MET A 1 31.75 17.30 -21.14
N THR A 2 30.98 17.66 -22.16
CA THR A 2 29.75 18.46 -22.04
C THR A 2 28.58 17.55 -21.67
N ARG A 3 27.88 17.86 -20.57
CA ARG A 3 26.75 17.07 -20.03
C ARG A 3 25.60 17.02 -21.05
N PRO A 4 24.97 15.85 -21.33
CA PRO A 4 23.93 15.78 -22.37
C PRO A 4 22.72 16.64 -21.99
N ARG A 5 22.18 17.37 -22.97
CA ARG A 5 21.01 18.25 -22.80
C ARG A 5 19.78 17.39 -22.48
N ARG A 6 19.19 17.55 -21.28
CA ARG A 6 17.99 16.81 -20.85
C ARG A 6 16.87 16.90 -21.89
N SER A 7 16.28 15.76 -22.22
CA SER A 7 15.19 15.69 -23.21
C SER A 7 13.90 16.34 -22.66
N GLN A 8 12.93 16.59 -23.54
CA GLN A 8 11.58 17.04 -23.12
C GLN A 8 10.92 16.00 -22.20
N ALA A 9 11.13 14.71 -22.49
CA ALA A 9 10.60 13.60 -21.70
C ALA A 9 11.18 13.60 -20.27
N ASP A 10 12.50 13.80 -20.13
CA ASP A 10 13.16 13.84 -18.81
C ASP A 10 12.63 14.98 -17.94
N ARG A 11 12.39 16.16 -18.56
CA ARG A 11 11.81 17.31 -17.86
C ARG A 11 10.37 17.08 -17.44
N SER A 12 9.57 16.44 -18.30
CA SER A 12 8.19 16.08 -17.95
C SER A 12 8.15 15.06 -16.81
N ALA A 13 9.00 14.02 -16.86
CA ALA A 13 9.10 13.01 -15.80
C ALA A 13 9.55 13.60 -14.45
N ALA A 14 10.57 14.46 -14.45
CA ALA A 14 11.02 15.16 -13.25
C ALA A 14 9.93 16.05 -12.66
N THR A 15 9.17 16.74 -13.52
CA THR A 15 8.03 17.57 -13.11
C THR A 15 6.94 16.71 -12.48
N ARG A 16 6.54 15.62 -13.13
CA ARG A 16 5.55 14.66 -12.62
C ARG A 16 5.94 14.13 -11.24
N ALA A 17 7.20 13.73 -11.06
CA ALA A 17 7.70 13.24 -9.78
C ALA A 17 7.65 14.31 -8.68
N LYS A 18 8.00 15.56 -9.00
CA LYS A 18 7.91 16.68 -8.04
C LYS A 18 6.47 16.93 -7.59
N VAL A 19 5.51 16.89 -8.52
CA VAL A 19 4.09 17.05 -8.20
C VAL A 19 3.56 15.91 -7.33
N LEU A 20 3.93 14.66 -7.64
CA LEU A 20 3.54 13.50 -6.83
C LEU A 20 4.11 13.56 -5.41
N ALA A 21 5.37 13.98 -5.26
CA ALA A 21 5.98 14.16 -3.96
C ALA A 21 5.23 15.22 -3.13
N ALA A 22 5.00 16.40 -3.70
CA ALA A 22 4.23 17.46 -3.03
C ALA A 22 2.80 17.01 -2.70
N ALA A 23 2.14 16.28 -3.60
CA ALA A 23 0.80 15.75 -3.37
C ALA A 23 0.76 14.76 -2.20
N ARG A 24 1.74 13.85 -2.11
CA ARG A 24 1.88 12.92 -1.00
C ARG A 24 2.12 13.66 0.31
N ASP A 25 3.02 14.65 0.32
CA ASP A 25 3.36 15.39 1.54
C ASP A 25 2.14 16.18 2.06
N VAL A 26 1.41 16.84 1.17
CA VAL A 26 0.16 17.53 1.52
C VAL A 26 -0.90 16.54 1.98
N LEU A 27 -1.06 15.41 1.30
CA LEU A 27 -2.04 14.39 1.68
C LEU A 27 -1.72 13.79 3.06
N CYS A 28 -0.46 13.51 3.36
CA CYS A 28 -0.05 12.97 4.66
C CYS A 28 -0.18 14.00 5.80
N SER A 29 -0.07 15.30 5.50
CA SER A 29 -0.11 16.36 6.52
C SER A 29 -1.49 16.98 6.72
N GLN A 30 -2.32 17.04 5.67
CA GLN A 30 -3.60 17.75 5.67
C GLN A 30 -4.80 16.85 5.34
N GLY A 31 -4.55 15.57 5.09
CA GLY A 31 -5.55 14.60 4.68
C GLY A 31 -6.13 14.84 3.28
N TYR A 32 -7.05 13.97 2.87
CA TYR A 32 -7.65 13.98 1.54
C TYR A 32 -8.35 15.32 1.25
N SER A 33 -9.13 15.84 2.21
CA SER A 33 -9.87 17.08 2.03
C SER A 33 -8.95 18.29 1.85
N GLY A 34 -7.86 18.36 2.62
CA GLY A 34 -6.86 19.44 2.53
C GLY A 34 -5.96 19.38 1.30
N ALA A 35 -5.79 18.19 0.70
CA ALA A 35 -5.01 17.98 -0.53
C ALA A 35 -5.68 18.55 -1.79
N THR A 36 -5.90 19.86 -1.82
CA THR A 36 -6.43 20.60 -2.97
C THR A 36 -5.34 20.84 -4.02
N MET A 37 -5.74 21.06 -5.28
CA MET A 37 -4.79 21.40 -6.35
C MET A 37 -3.99 22.67 -6.03
N PHE A 38 -4.55 23.61 -5.28
CA PHE A 38 -3.87 24.83 -4.83
C PHE A 38 -2.87 24.55 -3.69
N ALA A 39 -3.24 23.76 -2.69
CA ALA A 39 -2.31 23.37 -1.63
C ALA A 39 -1.10 22.61 -2.20
N ILE A 40 -1.34 21.73 -3.18
CA ILE A 40 -0.28 20.97 -3.87
C ILE A 40 0.57 21.88 -4.74
N ARG A 41 -0.03 22.88 -5.41
CA ARG A 41 0.68 23.94 -6.14
C ARG A 41 1.67 24.67 -5.24
N ASP A 42 1.20 25.10 -4.08
CA ASP A 42 2.00 25.88 -3.14
C ASP A 42 3.14 25.02 -2.58
N ALA A 43 2.85 23.77 -2.21
CA ALA A 43 3.87 22.82 -1.77
C ALA A 43 4.90 22.45 -2.86
N ALA A 44 4.47 22.32 -4.13
CA ALA A 44 5.36 22.00 -5.24
C ALA A 44 6.20 23.19 -5.70
N GLY A 45 5.81 24.43 -5.37
CA GLY A 45 6.41 25.65 -5.90
C GLY A 45 6.34 25.71 -7.42
N MET A 46 5.18 25.34 -7.99
CA MET A 46 4.94 25.29 -9.43
C MET A 46 3.68 26.08 -9.79
N SER A 47 3.48 26.43 -11.07
CA SER A 47 2.21 27.01 -11.49
C SER A 47 1.10 25.95 -11.52
N LEU A 48 -0.16 26.38 -11.31
CA LEU A 48 -1.30 25.47 -11.40
C LEU A 48 -1.41 24.82 -12.79
N GLY A 49 -1.15 25.59 -13.86
CA GLY A 49 -1.14 25.08 -15.23
C GLY A 49 -0.09 23.99 -15.46
N ALA A 50 1.12 24.11 -14.88
CA ALA A 50 2.14 23.08 -14.99
C ALA A 50 1.73 21.78 -14.27
N ILE A 51 1.02 21.89 -13.14
CA ILE A 51 0.46 20.74 -12.41
C ILE A 51 -0.67 20.10 -13.22
N GLN A 52 -1.63 20.90 -13.70
CA GLN A 52 -2.77 20.42 -14.47
C GLN A 52 -2.35 19.77 -15.80
N HIS A 53 -1.25 20.22 -16.39
CA HIS A 53 -0.65 19.55 -17.55
C HIS A 53 -0.20 18.11 -17.22
N GLN A 54 0.31 17.85 -16.01
CA GLN A 54 0.69 16.50 -15.57
C GLN A 54 -0.51 15.69 -15.05
N PHE A 55 -1.41 16.36 -14.34
CA PHE A 55 -2.56 15.78 -13.66
C PHE A 55 -3.76 16.72 -13.78
N PRO A 56 -4.62 16.53 -14.79
CA PRO A 56 -5.72 17.44 -15.09
C PRO A 56 -6.71 17.61 -13.93
N THR A 57 -6.86 16.59 -13.09
CA THR A 57 -7.82 16.56 -11.97
C THR A 57 -7.16 16.08 -10.68
N LYS A 58 -7.75 16.46 -9.54
CA LYS A 58 -7.38 15.91 -8.22
C LYS A 58 -7.52 14.38 -8.22
N ALA A 59 -8.59 13.84 -8.80
CA ALA A 59 -8.82 12.39 -8.91
C ALA A 59 -7.63 11.66 -9.58
N LYS A 60 -7.15 12.16 -10.73
CA LYS A 60 -5.99 11.59 -11.43
C LYS A 60 -4.70 11.68 -10.63
N LEU A 61 -4.51 12.78 -9.90
CA LEU A 61 -3.36 12.95 -9.02
C LEU A 61 -3.40 11.97 -7.84
N MET A 62 -4.55 11.85 -7.17
CA MET A 62 -4.73 10.93 -6.04
C MET A 62 -4.61 9.46 -6.48
N ALA A 63 -5.13 9.11 -7.65
CA ALA A 63 -4.93 7.78 -8.23
C ALA A 63 -3.45 7.48 -8.49
N ALA A 64 -2.68 8.45 -8.95
CA ALA A 64 -1.25 8.28 -9.15
C ALA A 64 -0.47 8.18 -7.82
N VAL A 65 -0.83 8.95 -6.80
CA VAL A 65 -0.26 8.81 -5.44
C VAL A 65 -0.54 7.41 -4.87
N ALA A 66 -1.80 6.95 -4.93
CA ALA A 66 -2.17 5.62 -4.48
C ALA A 66 -1.43 4.51 -5.26
N ALA A 67 -1.27 4.68 -6.59
CA ALA A 67 -0.54 3.74 -7.43
C ALA A 67 0.97 3.70 -7.11
N GLU A 68 1.60 4.83 -6.78
CA GLU A 68 3.01 4.88 -6.35
C GLU A 68 3.21 4.11 -5.05
N PHE A 69 2.33 4.30 -4.06
CA PHE A 69 2.41 3.55 -2.81
C PHE A 69 2.10 2.06 -2.98
N ALA A 70 1.15 1.71 -3.85
CA ALA A 70 0.89 0.33 -4.22
C ALA A 70 2.11 -0.34 -4.89
N ALA A 71 2.81 0.39 -5.76
CA ALA A 71 4.05 -0.09 -6.39
C ALA A 71 5.17 -0.27 -5.36
N TYR A 72 5.31 0.66 -4.41
CA TYR A 72 6.22 0.52 -3.27
C TYR A 72 5.93 -0.75 -2.47
N ARG A 73 4.68 -0.93 -2.02
CA ARG A 73 4.26 -2.13 -1.27
C ARG A 73 4.48 -3.42 -2.06
N THR A 74 4.17 -3.41 -3.36
CA THR A 74 4.42 -4.53 -4.27
C THR A 74 5.90 -4.94 -4.23
N ARG A 75 6.82 -3.97 -4.29
CA ARG A 75 8.26 -4.26 -4.27
C ARG A 75 8.69 -4.85 -2.93
N ILE A 76 8.28 -4.24 -1.81
CA ILE A 76 8.60 -4.70 -0.45
C ILE A 76 8.06 -6.12 -0.22
N TYR A 77 6.82 -6.41 -0.62
CA TYR A 77 6.22 -7.72 -0.46
C TYR A 77 6.94 -8.78 -1.30
N ALA A 78 7.27 -8.45 -2.55
CA ALA A 78 8.01 -9.37 -3.41
C ALA A 78 9.43 -9.68 -2.87
N GLU A 79 10.09 -8.70 -2.24
CA GLU A 79 11.38 -8.90 -1.56
C GLU A 79 11.22 -9.80 -0.33
N ALA A 80 10.23 -9.52 0.52
CA ALA A 80 9.94 -10.30 1.73
C ALA A 80 9.60 -11.77 1.42
N ILE A 81 8.76 -12.00 0.41
CA ILE A 81 8.40 -13.36 -0.04
C ILE A 81 9.64 -14.13 -0.51
N ARG A 82 10.51 -13.50 -1.32
CA ARG A 82 11.73 -14.12 -1.86
C ARG A 82 12.78 -14.44 -0.81
N ALA A 83 12.78 -13.72 0.31
CA ALA A 83 13.69 -13.98 1.42
C ALA A 83 13.31 -15.24 2.24
N GLY A 84 12.10 -15.77 2.07
CA GLY A 84 11.67 -17.00 2.73
C GLY A 84 12.29 -18.25 2.08
N THR A 85 12.74 -19.19 2.90
CA THR A 85 13.30 -20.48 2.46
C THR A 85 12.26 -21.60 2.42
N THR A 86 11.11 -21.40 3.04
CA THR A 86 9.96 -22.31 3.02
C THR A 86 8.68 -21.52 2.68
N PRO A 87 7.62 -22.17 2.17
CA PRO A 87 6.35 -21.49 1.92
C PRO A 87 5.78 -20.79 3.17
N ARG A 88 5.89 -21.43 4.34
CA ARG A 88 5.46 -20.86 5.62
C ARG A 88 6.24 -19.59 5.94
N GLN A 89 7.57 -19.63 5.82
CA GLN A 89 8.42 -18.45 6.04
C GLN A 89 8.10 -17.33 5.03
N SER A 90 7.85 -17.65 3.77
CA SER A 90 7.44 -16.66 2.77
C SER A 90 6.10 -15.99 3.12
N MET A 91 5.14 -16.74 3.69
CA MET A 91 3.88 -16.17 4.18
C MET A 91 4.11 -15.29 5.42
N GLU A 92 4.92 -15.76 6.37
CA GLU A 92 5.30 -14.98 7.55
C GLU A 92 5.92 -13.63 7.17
N ASN A 93 6.88 -13.65 6.25
CA ASN A 93 7.55 -12.45 5.77
C ASN A 93 6.58 -11.50 5.05
N LEU A 94 5.63 -12.04 4.27
CA LEU A 94 4.59 -11.24 3.61
C LEU A 94 3.68 -10.55 4.64
N ILE A 95 3.29 -11.27 5.70
CA ILE A 95 2.47 -10.74 6.79
C ILE A 95 3.23 -9.63 7.53
N ASP A 96 4.50 -9.87 7.88
CA ASP A 96 5.33 -8.87 8.58
C ASP A 96 5.53 -7.61 7.73
N ALA A 97 5.86 -7.78 6.45
CA ALA A 97 6.00 -6.67 5.51
C ALA A 97 4.70 -5.87 5.35
N ASN A 98 3.54 -6.53 5.42
CA ASN A 98 2.26 -5.85 5.42
C ASN A 98 2.05 -5.01 6.70
N TYR A 99 2.36 -5.56 7.87
CA TYR A 99 2.18 -4.85 9.13
C TYR A 99 3.19 -3.72 9.37
N GLN A 100 4.37 -3.77 8.76
CA GLN A 100 5.29 -2.62 8.71
C GLN A 100 4.68 -1.39 8.03
N MET A 101 3.60 -1.53 7.25
CA MET A 101 2.91 -0.39 6.65
C MET A 101 2.00 0.36 7.62
N VAL A 102 1.57 -0.26 8.73
CA VAL A 102 0.58 0.31 9.67
C VAL A 102 1.01 1.66 10.23
N SER A 103 2.29 1.80 10.56
CA SER A 103 2.85 3.03 11.13
C SER A 103 3.22 4.09 10.10
N ARG A 104 3.11 3.77 8.80
CA ARG A 104 3.50 4.68 7.73
C ARG A 104 2.42 5.72 7.46
N PRO A 105 2.78 7.01 7.32
CA PRO A 105 1.80 8.05 6.99
C PRO A 105 1.13 7.80 5.64
N GLU A 106 1.82 7.18 4.68
CA GLU A 106 1.24 6.85 3.37
C GLU A 106 0.11 5.81 3.47
N MET A 107 0.12 4.95 4.49
CA MET A 107 -0.96 4.00 4.72
C MET A 107 -2.23 4.69 5.20
N ALA A 108 -2.11 5.67 6.10
CA ALA A 108 -3.21 6.53 6.51
C ALA A 108 -3.78 7.33 5.32
N ALA A 109 -2.90 7.94 4.54
CA ALA A 109 -3.26 8.69 3.33
C ALA A 109 -4.06 7.86 2.32
N VAL A 110 -3.64 6.61 2.05
CA VAL A 110 -4.37 5.72 1.12
C VAL A 110 -5.69 5.24 1.73
N LEU A 111 -5.78 5.05 3.05
CA LEU A 111 -7.05 4.76 3.73
C LEU A 111 -8.04 5.91 3.53
N GLU A 112 -7.61 7.16 3.67
CA GLU A 112 -8.45 8.33 3.42
C GLU A 112 -8.93 8.42 1.96
N ILE A 113 -8.02 8.21 0.98
CA ILE A 113 -8.41 8.11 -0.44
C ILE A 113 -9.49 7.04 -0.63
N HIS A 114 -9.31 5.87 -0.01
CA HIS A 114 -10.27 4.78 -0.16
C HIS A 114 -11.65 5.10 0.44
N LEU A 115 -11.69 5.79 1.58
CA LEU A 115 -12.95 6.23 2.18
C LEU A 115 -13.62 7.33 1.34
N ALA A 116 -12.84 8.24 0.77
CA ALA A 116 -13.35 9.33 -0.05
C ALA A 116 -14.06 8.86 -1.33
N ARG A 117 -13.60 7.75 -1.93
CA ARG A 117 -14.18 7.16 -3.16
C ARG A 117 -15.69 6.92 -3.08
N ARG A 118 -16.23 6.66 -1.88
CA ARG A 118 -17.67 6.40 -1.68
C ARG A 118 -18.55 7.59 -2.10
N ASN A 119 -18.00 8.80 -2.05
CA ASN A 119 -18.72 10.06 -2.28
C ASN A 119 -18.15 10.84 -3.49
N ASP A 120 -17.23 10.25 -4.25
CA ASP A 120 -16.50 10.89 -5.36
C ASP A 120 -16.35 9.89 -6.51
N PRO A 121 -17.32 9.86 -7.46
CA PRO A 121 -17.33 8.89 -8.55
C PRO A 121 -16.11 8.98 -9.48
N ASP A 122 -15.61 10.19 -9.72
CA ASP A 122 -14.42 10.43 -10.54
C ASP A 122 -13.17 9.84 -9.85
N LEU A 123 -13.04 10.04 -8.54
CA LEU A 123 -11.97 9.41 -7.76
C LEU A 123 -12.11 7.88 -7.77
N ASP A 124 -13.31 7.33 -7.63
CA ASP A 124 -13.50 5.87 -7.69
C ASP A 124 -13.10 5.28 -9.03
N GLN A 125 -13.49 5.94 -10.13
CA GLN A 125 -13.14 5.54 -11.48
C GLN A 125 -11.61 5.52 -11.69
N GLU A 126 -10.90 6.54 -11.20
CA GLU A 126 -9.45 6.67 -11.38
C GLU A 126 -8.66 5.74 -10.45
N VAL A 127 -9.04 5.63 -9.17
CA VAL A 127 -8.31 4.84 -8.16
C VAL A 127 -8.63 3.35 -8.25
N GLY A 128 -9.89 2.99 -8.47
CA GLY A 128 -10.41 1.63 -8.40
C GLY A 128 -9.61 0.59 -9.19
N PRO A 129 -9.23 0.84 -10.46
CA PRO A 129 -8.42 -0.10 -11.24
C PRO A 129 -7.05 -0.40 -10.61
N SER A 130 -6.38 0.61 -10.05
CA SER A 130 -5.06 0.42 -9.42
C SER A 130 -5.14 -0.41 -8.13
N ALA A 131 -6.15 -0.12 -7.29
CA ALA A 131 -6.41 -0.87 -6.07
C ALA A 131 -6.73 -2.35 -6.38
N ARG A 132 -7.60 -2.61 -7.35
CA ARG A 132 -7.94 -3.98 -7.79
C ARG A 132 -6.71 -4.74 -8.31
N ARG A 133 -5.82 -4.07 -9.05
CA ARG A 133 -4.57 -4.69 -9.53
C ARG A 133 -3.65 -5.07 -8.38
N PHE A 134 -3.49 -4.20 -7.40
CA PHE A 134 -2.71 -4.49 -6.19
C PHE A 134 -3.28 -5.68 -5.43
N ASP A 135 -4.57 -5.66 -5.12
CA ASP A 135 -5.23 -6.75 -4.39
C ASP A 135 -5.13 -8.10 -5.13
N ARG A 136 -5.29 -8.10 -6.46
CA ARG A 136 -5.11 -9.30 -7.28
C ARG A 136 -3.68 -9.83 -7.22
N ARG A 137 -2.68 -8.96 -7.19
CA ARG A 137 -1.28 -9.36 -7.10
C ARG A 137 -0.97 -10.02 -5.75
N VAL A 138 -1.43 -9.43 -4.65
CA VAL A 138 -1.22 -9.98 -3.30
C VAL A 138 -1.91 -11.34 -3.17
N ARG A 139 -3.16 -11.46 -3.63
CA ARG A 139 -3.87 -12.75 -3.65
C ARG A 139 -3.14 -13.82 -4.45
N LEU A 140 -2.59 -13.47 -5.61
CA LEU A 140 -1.82 -14.39 -6.44
C LEU A 140 -0.58 -14.91 -5.71
N TRP A 141 0.17 -14.04 -5.02
CA TRP A 141 1.33 -14.48 -4.25
C TRP A 141 0.95 -15.42 -3.12
N GLY A 142 -0.10 -15.10 -2.37
CA GLY A 142 -0.62 -15.99 -1.35
C GLY A 142 -1.00 -17.37 -1.90
N HIS A 143 -1.76 -17.40 -2.99
CA HIS A 143 -2.11 -18.64 -3.68
C HIS A 143 -0.88 -19.46 -4.10
N LEU A 144 0.13 -18.81 -4.67
CA LEU A 144 1.36 -19.50 -5.09
C LEU A 144 2.16 -20.05 -3.90
N ILE A 145 2.20 -19.32 -2.78
CA ILE A 145 2.83 -19.79 -1.55
C ILE A 145 2.10 -21.04 -1.02
N LEU A 146 0.77 -21.01 -0.95
CA LEU A 146 -0.01 -22.15 -0.47
C LEU A 146 0.13 -23.37 -1.36
N ARG A 147 0.10 -23.17 -2.68
CA ARG A 147 0.36 -24.26 -3.62
C ARG A 147 1.74 -24.88 -3.47
N ALA A 148 2.77 -24.07 -3.20
CA ALA A 148 4.12 -24.56 -2.93
C ALA A 148 4.19 -25.38 -1.62
N ALA A 149 3.26 -25.17 -0.69
CA ALA A 149 3.09 -25.98 0.52
C ALA A 149 2.17 -27.20 0.33
N GLY A 150 1.66 -27.45 -0.87
CA GLY A 150 0.67 -28.52 -1.12
C GLY A 150 -0.73 -28.21 -0.58
N ILE A 151 -1.02 -26.96 -0.21
CA ILE A 151 -2.30 -26.53 0.34
C ILE A 151 -3.19 -26.02 -0.80
N GLY A 152 -4.34 -26.67 -1.01
CA GLY A 152 -5.29 -26.37 -2.08
C GLY A 152 -6.54 -25.58 -1.69
N ASN A 153 -6.61 -25.05 -0.46
CA ASN A 153 -7.83 -24.40 0.06
C ASN A 153 -7.87 -22.89 -0.22
N ASP A 154 -8.11 -22.53 -1.49
CA ASP A 154 -8.09 -21.15 -1.96
C ASP A 154 -9.23 -20.29 -1.39
N GLU A 155 -10.37 -20.87 -1.04
CA GLU A 155 -11.53 -20.14 -0.51
C GLU A 155 -11.30 -19.69 0.93
N ALA A 156 -10.80 -20.59 1.79
CA ALA A 156 -10.45 -20.25 3.17
C ALA A 156 -9.38 -19.16 3.20
N TYR A 157 -8.34 -19.28 2.36
CA TYR A 157 -7.30 -18.25 2.27
C TYR A 157 -7.84 -16.89 1.78
N GLN A 158 -8.74 -16.86 0.80
CA GLN A 158 -9.37 -15.62 0.36
C GLN A 158 -10.13 -14.91 1.50
N THR A 159 -10.85 -15.67 2.31
CA THR A 159 -11.55 -15.15 3.49
C THR A 159 -10.56 -14.62 4.53
N LEU A 160 -9.52 -15.38 4.85
CA LEU A 160 -8.46 -14.94 5.77
C LEU A 160 -7.72 -13.70 5.25
N GLN A 161 -7.49 -13.58 3.94
CA GLN A 161 -6.87 -12.41 3.36
C GLN A 161 -7.76 -11.17 3.49
N LEU A 162 -9.08 -11.31 3.34
CA LEU A 162 -10.02 -10.22 3.59
C LEU A 162 -9.95 -9.78 5.05
N LEU A 163 -9.97 -10.72 5.99
CA LEU A 163 -9.84 -10.43 7.42
C LEU A 163 -8.51 -9.76 7.74
N ASN A 164 -7.40 -10.27 7.21
CA ASN A 164 -6.08 -9.66 7.38
C ASN A 164 -6.03 -8.21 6.87
N ASN A 165 -6.65 -7.94 5.72
CA ASN A 165 -6.77 -6.58 5.19
C ASN A 165 -7.62 -5.68 6.10
N ALA A 166 -8.70 -6.21 6.68
CA ALA A 166 -9.54 -5.48 7.65
C ALA A 166 -8.76 -5.16 8.93
N VAL A 167 -8.06 -6.15 9.50
CA VAL A 167 -7.18 -5.98 10.67
C VAL A 167 -6.11 -4.91 10.39
N THR A 168 -5.43 -4.98 9.25
CA THR A 168 -4.39 -4.00 8.89
C THR A 168 -4.93 -2.56 8.86
N ARG A 169 -6.11 -2.35 8.26
CA ARG A 169 -6.76 -1.03 8.24
C ARG A 169 -7.21 -0.59 9.63
N GLY A 170 -7.78 -1.50 10.42
CA GLY A 170 -8.16 -1.23 11.80
C GLY A 170 -6.97 -0.83 12.66
N LEU A 171 -5.86 -1.57 12.59
CA LEU A 171 -4.63 -1.24 13.28
C LEU A 171 -4.01 0.09 12.81
N THR A 172 -4.18 0.45 11.54
CA THR A 172 -3.78 1.79 11.04
C THR A 172 -4.58 2.89 11.75
N VAL A 173 -5.90 2.71 11.92
CA VAL A 173 -6.75 3.65 12.66
C VAL A 173 -6.38 3.70 14.14
N GLU A 174 -6.15 2.54 14.78
CA GLU A 174 -5.72 2.49 16.18
C GLU A 174 -4.38 3.19 16.40
N TYR A 175 -3.42 3.00 15.49
CA TYR A 175 -2.13 3.69 15.54
C TYR A 175 -2.26 5.21 15.39
N ILE A 176 -3.12 5.69 14.49
CA ILE A 176 -3.41 7.12 14.34
C ILE A 176 -4.00 7.70 15.63
N ARG A 177 -4.90 6.96 16.27
CA ARG A 177 -5.57 7.37 17.52
C ARG A 177 -4.61 7.41 18.71
N ASN A 178 -3.71 6.42 18.79
CA ASN A 178 -2.68 6.32 19.81
C ASN A 178 -1.45 5.60 19.24
N PRO A 179 -0.31 6.29 19.01
CA PRO A 179 0.85 5.71 18.34
C PRO A 179 1.69 4.81 19.26
N ASP A 180 1.06 3.78 19.84
CA ASP A 180 1.69 2.73 20.66
C ASP A 180 2.08 1.54 19.78
N MET A 181 3.29 1.60 19.20
CA MET A 181 3.80 0.50 18.38
C MET A 181 3.96 -0.81 19.14
N ALA A 182 4.24 -0.77 20.45
CA ALA A 182 4.41 -1.99 21.23
C ALA A 182 3.08 -2.76 21.35
N LEU A 183 1.96 -2.04 21.52
CA LEU A 183 0.63 -2.67 21.49
C LEU A 183 0.26 -3.21 20.10
N ILE A 184 0.56 -2.46 19.05
CA ILE A 184 0.34 -2.91 17.66
C ILE A 184 1.13 -4.19 17.38
N GLU A 185 2.42 -4.24 17.73
CA GLU A 185 3.28 -5.41 17.53
C GLU A 185 2.78 -6.64 18.30
N ARG A 186 2.36 -6.49 19.56
CA ARG A 186 1.75 -7.59 20.33
C ARG A 186 0.46 -8.10 19.69
N SER A 187 -0.37 -7.18 19.17
CA SER A 187 -1.64 -7.53 18.51
C SER A 187 -1.40 -8.26 17.19
N VAL A 188 -0.44 -7.78 16.40
CA VAL A 188 0.01 -8.42 15.16
C VAL A 188 0.57 -9.81 15.43
N ALA A 189 1.36 -10.00 16.50
CA ALA A 189 1.91 -11.31 16.84
C ALA A 189 0.82 -12.34 17.16
N ILE A 190 -0.26 -11.94 17.84
CA ILE A 190 -1.42 -12.81 18.11
C ILE A 190 -2.11 -13.19 16.79
N TRP A 191 -2.46 -12.19 15.98
CA TRP A 191 -3.18 -12.42 14.73
C TRP A 191 -2.37 -13.22 13.71
N LYS A 192 -1.08 -12.91 13.54
CA LYS A 192 -0.16 -13.63 12.65
C LYS A 192 -0.11 -15.11 13.00
N ARG A 193 0.03 -15.45 14.29
CA ARG A 193 0.04 -16.84 14.77
C ARG A 193 -1.25 -17.58 14.40
N GLN A 194 -2.41 -16.99 14.72
CA GLN A 194 -3.72 -17.57 14.40
C GLN A 194 -3.91 -17.77 12.89
N MET A 195 -3.54 -16.77 12.09
CA MET A 195 -3.64 -16.86 10.64
C MET A 195 -2.75 -17.98 10.08
N LEU A 196 -1.53 -18.14 10.57
CA LEU A 196 -0.63 -19.19 10.14
C LEU A 196 -1.12 -20.58 10.56
N GLU A 197 -1.63 -20.73 11.78
CA GLU A 197 -2.22 -21.98 12.26
C GLU A 197 -3.44 -22.40 11.42
N LEU A 198 -4.32 -21.45 11.08
CA LEU A 198 -5.50 -21.73 10.25
C LEU A 198 -5.15 -22.12 8.80
N VAL A 199 -3.98 -21.68 8.31
CA VAL A 199 -3.56 -21.91 6.92
C VAL A 199 -2.66 -23.13 6.78
N PHE A 200 -1.65 -23.25 7.64
CA PHE A 200 -0.61 -24.28 7.57
C PHE A 200 -0.80 -25.40 8.59
N GLY A 201 -1.73 -25.27 9.53
CA GLY A 201 -1.81 -26.15 10.69
C GLY A 201 -0.84 -25.74 11.81
N PRO A 202 -0.84 -26.49 12.93
CA PRO A 202 0.06 -26.24 14.05
C PRO A 202 1.52 -26.38 13.60
N ASP A 203 2.41 -25.60 14.22
CA ASP A 203 3.85 -25.76 14.03
C ASP A 203 4.27 -27.09 14.66
N GLU A 204 4.70 -28.08 13.88
CA GLU A 204 5.25 -29.34 14.41
C GLU A 204 6.65 -29.18 15.02
N ALA A 205 7.04 -27.96 15.40
CA ALA A 205 8.26 -27.67 16.15
C ALA A 205 8.04 -27.90 17.66
N GLY A 206 7.74 -29.15 18.03
CA GLY A 206 7.52 -29.56 19.42
C GLY A 206 7.67 -31.05 19.71
N GLY A 207 8.16 -31.85 18.75
CA GLY A 207 8.59 -33.22 19.00
C GLY A 207 10.07 -33.25 19.33
N SER A 208 10.42 -33.08 20.61
CA SER A 208 11.66 -33.62 21.19
C SER A 208 11.48 -35.09 21.51
#